data_AF-A0A842VVQ6-F1
#
_entry.id   AF-A0A842VVQ6-F1
#
_cell.length_a   1.000
_cell.length_b   1.000
_cell.length_c   1.000
_cell.angle_alpha   90.00
_cell.angle_beta   90.00
_cell.angle_gamma   90.00
#
_symmetry.space_group_name_H-M   'P 1'
#
loop_
_entity.id
_entity.type
_entity.pdbx_description
1 polymer ?
#
loop_
_entity_poly.entity_id
_entity_poly.type
_entity_poly.pdbx_seq_one_letter_code
_entity_poly.pdbx_strand_id
1 'polypeptide(L)'
;MSDLEDNSIDLVVTSPPYPMIKMWDSMFFSINTEIKDAIEEKDGMKAFLLMHKELEKTWAECLRVLKTGGTACINIGDATRK
;
A
#
# COMPACT_ATOMS: atom_id res chain seq x y z
N MET A 1 -2.84 13.72 -7.53
CA MET A 1 -4.03 13.68 -6.67
C MET A 1 -4.18 15.06 -6.04
N SER A 2 -5.00 15.91 -6.65
CA SER A 2 -5.27 17.28 -6.16
C SER A 2 -6.76 17.57 -6.08
N ASP A 3 -7.59 16.54 -6.26
CA ASP A 3 -9.05 16.68 -6.32
C ASP A 3 -9.67 16.89 -4.93
N LEU A 4 -8.90 16.60 -3.87
CA LEU A 4 -9.27 16.78 -2.47
C LEU A 4 -8.27 17.69 -1.77
N GLU A 5 -8.81 18.69 -1.06
CA GLU A 5 -8.04 19.59 -0.22
C GLU A 5 -7.39 18.86 0.96
N ASP A 6 -6.29 19.41 1.47
CA ASP A 6 -5.66 18.94 2.71
C ASP A 6 -6.64 19.08 3.88
N ASN A 7 -6.59 18.17 4.86
CA ASN A 7 -7.43 18.22 6.05
C ASN A 7 -8.94 18.38 5.76
N SER A 8 -9.44 17.74 4.70
CA SER A 8 -10.85 17.84 4.28
C SER A 8 -11.71 16.64 4.67
N ILE A 9 -11.09 15.51 5.04
CA ILE A 9 -11.75 14.23 5.33
C ILE A 9 -11.74 13.93 6.84
N ASP A 10 -12.89 13.51 7.37
CA ASP A 10 -13.04 13.13 8.79
C ASP A 10 -12.70 11.66 9.07
N LEU A 11 -12.98 10.76 8.11
CA LEU A 11 -12.83 9.31 8.25
C LEU A 11 -12.34 8.67 6.95
N VAL A 12 -11.29 7.86 7.04
CA VAL A 12 -10.85 6.92 5.99
C VAL A 12 -11.13 5.50 6.46
N VAL A 13 -11.80 4.68 5.65
CA VAL A 13 -11.98 3.24 5.87
C VAL A 13 -11.51 2.50 4.63
N THR A 14 -10.54 1.61 4.78
CA THR A 14 -9.95 0.92 3.62
C THR A 14 -9.39 -0.46 3.98
N SER A 15 -9.07 -1.24 2.95
CA SER A 15 -8.35 -2.51 3.02
C SER A 15 -7.40 -2.57 1.84
N PRO A 16 -6.07 -2.46 2.07
CA PRO A 16 -5.11 -2.35 0.97
C PRO A 16 -4.97 -3.65 0.18
N PRO A 17 -4.41 -3.60 -1.04
CA PRO A 17 -3.87 -4.80 -1.64
C PRO A 17 -2.80 -5.38 -0.71
N TYR A 18 -2.92 -6.66 -0.40
CA TYR A 18 -2.11 -7.33 0.61
C TYR A 18 -0.74 -7.68 0.03
N PRO A 19 0.36 -7.11 0.54
CA PRO A 19 1.69 -7.51 0.14
C PRO A 19 1.86 -9.02 0.33
N MET A 20 2.61 -9.64 -0.57
CA MET A 20 2.94 -11.08 -0.54
C MET A 20 1.82 -12.05 -0.91
N ILE A 21 0.56 -11.64 -1.06
CA ILE A 21 -0.51 -12.50 -1.61
C ILE A 21 -0.44 -12.49 -3.15
N LYS A 22 -0.28 -13.68 -3.77
CA LYS A 22 -0.09 -13.88 -5.22
C LYS A 22 -1.14 -13.19 -6.11
N MET A 23 -2.37 -13.03 -5.62
CA MET A 23 -3.44 -12.34 -6.34
C MET A 23 -3.09 -10.88 -6.69
N TRP A 24 -2.27 -10.21 -5.87
CA TRP A 24 -1.88 -8.81 -6.06
C TRP A 24 -0.59 -8.63 -6.88
N ASP A 25 0.09 -9.71 -7.27
CA ASP A 25 1.40 -9.66 -7.93
C ASP A 25 1.35 -8.84 -9.22
N SER A 26 0.39 -9.12 -10.11
CA SER A 26 0.27 -8.40 -11.38
C SER A 26 0.10 -6.90 -11.20
N MET A 27 -0.67 -6.49 -10.18
CA MET A 27 -0.85 -5.08 -9.81
C MET A 27 0.47 -4.48 -9.35
N PHE A 28 1.13 -5.07 -8.35
CA PHE A 28 2.40 -4.54 -7.84
C PHE A 28 3.48 -4.51 -8.90
N PHE A 29 3.56 -5.51 -9.79
CA PHE A 29 4.51 -5.53 -10.91
C PHE A 29 4.24 -4.41 -11.92
N SER A 30 2.96 -4.05 -12.14
CA SER A 30 2.60 -2.94 -13.02
C SER A 30 2.96 -1.57 -12.43
N ILE A 31 3.02 -1.47 -11.10
CA ILE A 31 3.37 -0.23 -10.39
C ILE A 31 4.90 -0.08 -10.30
N ASN A 32 5.61 -1.17 -9.98
CA ASN A 32 7.05 -1.18 -9.80
C ASN A 32 7.63 -2.53 -10.27
N THR A 33 8.39 -2.50 -11.37
CA THR A 33 8.95 -3.70 -11.99
C THR A 33 10.01 -4.38 -11.13
N GLU A 34 10.70 -3.65 -10.24
CA GLU A 34 11.72 -4.23 -9.34
C GLU A 34 11.11 -5.24 -8.35
N ILE A 35 9.80 -5.14 -8.07
CA ILE A 35 9.07 -6.12 -7.25
C ILE A 35 9.04 -7.47 -7.96
N LYS A 36 8.83 -7.47 -9.29
CA LYS A 36 8.84 -8.70 -10.09
C LYS A 36 10.21 -9.36 -10.04
N ASP A 37 11.26 -8.56 -10.25
CA ASP A 37 12.64 -9.04 -10.21
C ASP A 37 12.97 -9.66 -8.84
N ALA A 38 12.62 -8.98 -7.74
CA ALA A 38 12.83 -9.50 -6.39
C ALA A 38 12.09 -10.83 -6.11
N ILE A 39 10.86 -10.99 -6.64
CA ILE A 39 10.12 -12.25 -6.53
C ILE A 39 10.78 -13.36 -7.36
N GLU A 40 11.22 -13.07 -8.59
CA GLU A 40 11.90 -14.04 -9.46
C GLU A 40 13.27 -14.48 -8.88
N GLU A 41 13.98 -13.57 -8.23
CA GLU A 41 15.21 -13.81 -7.47
C GLU A 41 14.98 -14.56 -6.14
N LYS A 42 13.72 -14.77 -5.75
CA LYS A 42 13.31 -15.35 -4.45
C LYS A 42 13.75 -14.53 -3.24
N ASP A 43 14.00 -13.23 -3.41
CA ASP A 43 14.25 -12.29 -2.32
C ASP A 43 12.93 -11.73 -1.78
N GLY A 44 12.29 -12.52 -0.94
CA GLY A 44 10.99 -12.18 -0.36
C GLY A 44 11.01 -10.91 0.50
N MET A 45 12.13 -10.59 1.16
CA MET A 45 12.24 -9.40 1.99
C MET A 45 12.34 -8.14 1.15
N LYS A 46 13.14 -8.16 0.08
CA LYS A 46 13.21 -7.06 -0.88
C LYS A 46 11.84 -6.81 -1.54
N ALA A 47 11.16 -7.86 -1.99
CA ALA A 47 9.81 -7.75 -2.55
C ALA A 47 8.83 -7.14 -1.55
N PHE A 48 8.83 -7.62 -0.30
CA PHE A 48 7.99 -7.10 0.79
C PHE A 48 8.19 -5.59 1.02
N LEU A 49 9.46 -5.16 1.12
CA LEU A 49 9.79 -3.75 1.36
C LEU A 49 9.40 -2.86 0.18
N LEU A 50 9.63 -3.32 -1.06
CA LEU A 50 9.23 -2.58 -2.26
C LEU A 50 7.70 -2.45 -2.36
N MET A 51 6.93 -3.51 -2.08
CA MET A 51 5.46 -3.43 -2.04
C MET A 51 4.96 -2.43 -0.99
N HIS A 52 5.57 -2.41 0.21
CA HIS A 52 5.21 -1.45 1.26
C HIS A 52 5.56 -0.01 0.89
N LYS A 53 6.69 0.20 0.20
CA LYS A 53 7.08 1.52 -0.32
C LYS A 53 6.07 2.07 -1.34
N GLU A 54 5.45 1.20 -2.13
CA GLU A 54 4.35 1.62 -3.02
C GLU A 54 3.08 1.98 -2.25
N LEU A 55 2.72 1.21 -1.21
CA LEU A 55 1.59 1.53 -0.34
C LEU A 55 1.78 2.83 0.45
N GLU A 56 3.02 3.14 0.86
CA GLU A 56 3.37 4.36 1.59
C GLU A 56 2.93 5.63 0.85
N LYS A 57 2.97 5.62 -0.49
CA LYS A 57 2.49 6.74 -1.32
C LYS A 57 1.00 7.00 -1.12
N THR A 58 0.19 5.94 -1.00
CA THR A 58 -1.24 6.05 -0.69
C THR A 58 -1.45 6.50 0.76
N TRP A 59 -0.66 6.00 1.71
CA TRP A 59 -0.76 6.39 3.12
C TRP A 59 -0.41 7.86 3.34
N ALA A 60 0.58 8.39 2.62
CA ALA A 60 0.93 9.81 2.65
C ALA A 60 -0.27 10.68 2.21
N GLU A 61 -0.99 10.28 1.16
CA GLU A 61 -2.17 11.01 0.68
C GLU A 61 -3.37 10.86 1.62
N CYS A 62 -3.61 9.66 2.17
CA CYS A 62 -4.62 9.46 3.21
C CYS A 62 -4.37 10.38 4.41
N LEU A 63 -3.10 10.52 4.83
CA LEU A 63 -2.73 11.43 5.90
C LEU A 63 -2.91 12.90 5.51
N ARG A 64 -2.50 13.30 4.31
CA ARG A 64 -2.63 14.68 3.81
C ARG A 64 -4.08 15.17 3.85
N VAL A 65 -5.03 14.35 3.42
CA VAL A 65 -6.45 14.73 3.36
C VAL A 65 -7.17 14.58 4.70
N LEU A 66 -6.62 13.81 5.65
CA LEU A 66 -7.26 13.58 6.94
C LEU A 66 -7.12 14.79 7.84
N LYS A 67 -8.22 15.23 8.45
CA LYS A 67 -8.22 16.31 9.44
C LYS A 67 -7.38 15.97 10.66
N THR A 68 -6.85 16.98 11.35
CA THR A 68 -6.38 16.85 12.72
C THR A 68 -7.48 16.26 13.61
N GLY A 69 -7.22 15.10 14.21
CA GLY A 69 -8.20 14.35 15.01
C GLY A 69 -9.14 13.43 14.22
N GLY A 70 -9.04 13.41 12.89
CA GLY A 70 -9.70 12.44 12.04
C GLY A 70 -9.16 11.01 12.25
N THR A 71 -9.91 10.01 11.77
CA THR A 71 -9.56 8.60 11.96
C THR A 71 -9.28 7.90 10.63
N ALA A 72 -8.21 7.11 10.58
CA ALA A 72 -7.97 6.14 9.51
C ALA A 72 -8.13 4.71 10.05
N CYS A 73 -9.14 4.00 9.53
CA CYS A 73 -9.38 2.58 9.81
C CYS A 73 -8.87 1.74 8.64
N ILE A 74 -7.82 0.95 8.88
CA ILE A 74 -7.18 0.12 7.87
C ILE A 74 -7.36 -1.34 8.25
N ASN A 75 -8.18 -2.06 7.48
CA ASN A 75 -8.41 -3.47 7.68
C ASN A 75 -7.28 -4.30 7.06
N ILE A 76 -6.36 -4.76 7.90
CA ILE A 76 -5.19 -5.58 7.52
C ILE A 76 -5.24 -6.90 8.30
N GLY A 77 -4.89 -7.96 7.59
CA GLY A 77 -4.56 -9.27 8.17
C GLY A 77 -3.18 -9.67 7.68
N ASP A 78 -2.40 -10.31 8.55
CA ASP A 78 -1.05 -10.75 8.22
C ASP A 78 -1.07 -11.75 7.07
N ALA A 79 -0.31 -11.44 6.02
CA ALA A 79 -0.15 -12.29 4.85
C ALA A 79 1.22 -12.98 4.90
N THR A 80 1.22 -14.29 4.69
CA THR A 80 2.46 -15.05 4.48
C THR A 80 2.48 -15.60 3.06
N ARG A 81 3.67 -15.61 2.45
CA ARG A 81 3.91 -16.28 1.17
C ARG A 81 4.67 -17.59 1.44
N LYS A 82 4.14 -18.69 0.92
CA LYS A 82 4.82 -19.99 0.87
C LYS A 82 5.57 -20.14 -0.44
#